data_AF-A0A535RHP1-F1
#
_entry.id   AF-A0A535RHP1-F1
#
_cell.length_a   1.000
_cell.length_b   1.000
_cell.length_c   1.000
_cell.angle_alpha   90.00
_cell.angle_beta   90.00
_cell.angle_gamma   90.00
#
_symmetry.space_group_name_H-M   'P 1'
#
loop_
_entity.id
_entity.type
_entity.pdbx_description
1 polymer ?
#
loop_
_entity_poly.entity_id
_entity_poly.type
_entity_poly.pdbx_seq_one_letter_code
_entity_poly.pdbx_strand_id
1 'polypeptide(L)'
;MRVKFWGTRGTRPTPGRNTLRYGGNTACVEVRTPTGELIIIDSGSGICELGNELSGPVSAHLLISHTHWDHIQGFPFFGPNFVRGSRLTVIGPKGSMKSL
;
A
#
# COMPACT_ATOMS: atom_id res chain seq x y z
N MET A 1 -18.32 3.15 -4.81
CA MET A 1 -16.87 2.94 -4.88
C MET A 1 -16.19 4.10 -4.19
N ARG A 2 -15.17 3.86 -3.35
CA ARG A 2 -14.39 4.90 -2.66
C ARG A 2 -12.90 4.70 -2.95
N VAL A 3 -12.17 5.78 -3.18
CA VAL A 3 -10.72 5.77 -3.40
C VAL A 3 -10.06 6.72 -2.41
N LYS A 4 -9.00 6.27 -1.75
CA LYS A 4 -8.22 7.07 -0.79
C LYS A 4 -6.74 6.93 -1.10
N PHE A 5 -6.05 8.07 -1.17
CA PHE A 5 -4.62 8.13 -1.43
C PHE A 5 -3.87 8.22 -0.11
N TRP A 6 -3.06 7.21 0.17
CA TRP A 6 -2.22 7.12 1.37
C TRP A 6 -0.79 7.60 1.12
N GLY A 7 -0.38 7.60 -0.15
CA GLY A 7 0.83 8.26 -0.62
C GLY A 7 0.75 8.57 -2.11
N THR A 8 1.31 9.71 -2.48
CA THR A 8 1.22 10.29 -3.83
C THR A 8 2.59 10.71 -4.38
N ARG A 9 3.68 10.45 -3.64
CA ARG A 9 5.05 10.75 -4.06
C ARG A 9 5.65 9.58 -4.84
N GLY A 10 6.52 9.90 -5.79
CA GLY A 10 7.37 8.91 -6.47
C GLY A 10 8.80 8.95 -5.94
N THR A 11 9.58 7.94 -6.32
CA THR A 11 11.01 7.76 -6.06
C THR A 11 11.40 7.57 -4.60
N ARG A 12 11.00 8.46 -3.68
CA ARG A 12 11.35 8.40 -2.26
C ARG A 12 10.35 9.19 -1.41
N PRO A 13 10.15 8.84 -0.12
CA PRO A 13 9.35 9.67 0.77
C PRO A 13 9.97 11.07 0.92
N THR A 14 9.13 12.10 0.95
CA THR A 14 9.54 13.50 1.04
C THR A 14 8.80 14.22 2.18
N PRO A 15 8.94 13.79 3.45
CA PRO A 15 8.31 14.48 4.56
C PRO A 15 8.93 15.87 4.75
N GLY A 16 8.10 16.87 5.02
CA GLY A 16 8.58 18.23 5.31
C GLY A 16 7.49 19.29 5.18
N ARG A 17 7.81 20.52 5.61
CA ARG A 17 6.89 21.67 5.57
C ARG A 17 6.30 21.91 4.17
N ASN A 18 7.10 21.70 3.13
CA ASN A 18 6.72 21.93 1.74
C ASN A 18 5.78 20.84 1.17
N THR A 19 5.59 19.71 1.87
CA THR A 19 4.77 18.59 1.40
C THR A 19 3.51 18.38 2.23
N LEU A 20 3.24 19.23 3.23
CA LEU A 20 2.10 19.11 4.15
C LEU A 20 0.74 19.01 3.47
N ARG A 21 0.54 19.71 2.33
CA ARG A 21 -0.77 19.72 1.64
C ARG A 21 -1.21 18.34 1.13
N TYR A 22 -0.26 17.52 0.66
CA TYR A 22 -0.55 16.23 0.01
C TYR A 22 0.21 15.05 0.62
N GLY A 23 0.97 15.29 1.68
CA GLY A 23 1.80 14.29 2.35
C GLY A 23 3.16 14.05 1.69
N GLY A 24 4.02 13.34 2.42
CA GLY A 24 5.35 12.93 1.99
C GLY A 24 5.45 11.45 1.60
N ASN A 25 4.39 10.67 1.74
CA ASN A 25 4.40 9.22 1.51
C ASN A 25 4.43 8.87 0.01
N THR A 26 5.12 7.78 -0.30
CA THR A 26 5.18 7.18 -1.64
C THR A 26 3.96 6.32 -1.95
N ALA A 27 3.76 6.04 -3.24
CA ALA A 27 2.58 5.39 -3.82
C ALA A 27 1.91 4.33 -2.93
N CYS A 28 0.68 4.62 -2.52
CA CYS A 28 -0.23 3.66 -1.93
C CYS A 28 -1.65 4.20 -2.08
N VAL A 29 -2.54 3.40 -2.67
CA VAL A 29 -3.94 3.77 -2.88
C VAL A 29 -4.84 2.67 -2.35
N GLU A 30 -5.80 3.05 -1.52
CA GLU A 30 -6.89 2.18 -1.10
C GLU A 30 -8.08 2.39 -2.03
N VAL A 31 -8.66 1.29 -2.50
CA VAL A 31 -9.92 1.26 -3.23
C VAL A 31 -10.88 0.34 -2.47
N ARG A 32 -12.09 0.86 -2.19
CA ARG A 32 -13.21 0.11 -1.64
C ARG A 32 -14.29 -0.06 -2.69
N THR A 33 -14.60 -1.31 -3.01
CA THR A 33 -15.71 -1.65 -3.91
C THR A 33 -17.06 -1.44 -3.20
N PRO A 34 -18.18 -1.34 -3.93
CA PRO A 34 -19.51 -1.29 -3.32
C PRO A 34 -19.84 -2.49 -2.43
N THR A 35 -19.23 -3.65 -2.70
CA THR A 35 -19.37 -4.90 -1.94
C THR A 35 -18.45 -4.96 -0.70
N GLY A 36 -17.63 -3.93 -0.47
CA GLY A 36 -16.76 -3.82 0.71
C GLY A 36 -15.36 -4.41 0.54
N GLU A 37 -15.01 -4.92 -0.64
CA GLU A 37 -13.69 -5.49 -0.90
C GLU A 37 -12.60 -4.42 -0.77
N LEU A 38 -11.47 -4.81 -0.18
CA LEU A 38 -10.27 -3.99 -0.06
C LEU A 38 -9.31 -4.31 -1.20
N ILE A 39 -9.09 -3.33 -2.06
CA ILE A 39 -8.03 -3.35 -3.06
C ILE A 39 -7.00 -2.29 -2.68
N ILE A 40 -5.73 -2.68 -2.63
CA ILE A 40 -4.60 -1.81 -2.35
C ILE A 40 -3.75 -1.80 -3.61
N ILE A 41 -3.41 -0.61 -4.11
CA ILE A 41 -2.51 -0.43 -5.25
C ILE A 41 -1.20 0.16 -4.73
N ASP A 42 -0.13 -0.60 -4.95
CA ASP A 42 1.22 -0.40 -4.45
C ASP A 42 1.37 -0.39 -2.92
N SER A 43 2.53 -0.85 -2.47
CA SER A 43 2.94 -0.91 -1.06
C SER A 43 4.13 0.01 -0.80
N GLY A 44 4.10 1.22 -1.34
CA GLY A 44 5.00 2.30 -0.94
C GLY A 44 4.82 2.68 0.52
N SER A 45 5.58 3.66 1.00
CA SER A 45 5.55 4.11 2.41
C SER A 45 4.17 4.56 2.90
N GLY A 46 3.24 4.92 2.01
CA GLY A 46 1.85 5.22 2.40
C GLY A 46 1.09 4.03 2.99
N ILE A 47 1.50 2.79 2.69
CA ILE A 47 0.82 1.59 3.19
C ILE A 47 0.90 1.46 4.72
N CYS A 48 1.90 2.08 5.35
CA CYS A 48 2.03 2.13 6.80
C CYS A 48 0.82 2.83 7.44
N GLU A 49 0.42 3.98 6.90
CA GLU A 49 -0.71 4.76 7.39
C GLU A 49 -2.04 4.06 7.15
N LEU A 50 -2.19 3.39 5.99
CA LEU A 50 -3.32 2.51 5.74
C LEU A 50 -3.38 1.39 6.79
N GLY A 51 -2.23 0.75 7.09
CA GLY A 51 -2.14 -0.29 8.11
C GLY A 51 -2.59 0.18 9.49
N ASN A 52 -2.21 1.40 9.88
CA ASN A 52 -2.61 2.03 11.13
C ASN A 52 -4.13 2.24 11.20
N GLU A 53 -4.77 2.64 10.10
CA GLU A 53 -6.24 2.83 10.05
C GLU A 53 -7.02 1.51 10.09
N LEU A 54 -6.53 0.44 9.44
CA LEU A 54 -7.28 -0.81 9.32
C LEU A 54 -7.35 -1.65 10.58
N SER A 55 -6.47 -1.42 11.56
CA SER A 55 -6.39 -2.08 12.88
C SER A 55 -7.10 -3.46 12.99
N GLY A 56 -6.37 -4.55 12.74
CA GLY A 56 -6.87 -5.92 12.90
C GLY A 56 -6.64 -6.82 11.68
N PRO A 57 -7.28 -8.01 11.64
CA PRO A 57 -7.19 -8.91 10.51
C PRO A 57 -7.82 -8.30 9.25
N VAL A 58 -7.18 -8.46 8.09
CA VAL A 58 -7.66 -7.92 6.82
C VAL A 58 -7.83 -9.00 5.76
N SER A 59 -8.84 -8.89 4.90
CA SER A 59 -8.93 -9.61 3.64
C SER A 59 -8.78 -8.60 2.50
N ALA A 60 -7.70 -8.69 1.73
CA ALA A 60 -7.35 -7.67 0.75
C ALA A 60 -6.63 -8.23 -0.50
N HIS A 61 -6.75 -7.50 -1.60
CA HIS A 61 -5.95 -7.66 -2.80
C HIS A 61 -4.89 -6.56 -2.86
N LEU A 62 -3.61 -6.92 -2.87
CA LEU A 62 -2.50 -5.98 -3.06
C LEU A 62 -1.97 -6.11 -4.49
N LEU A 63 -2.17 -5.08 -5.30
CA LEU A 63 -1.74 -5.00 -6.69
C LEU A 63 -0.47 -4.16 -6.73
N ILE A 64 0.65 -4.77 -7.08
CA ILE A 64 1.92 -4.10 -7.31
C ILE A 64 2.02 -3.75 -8.79
N SER A 65 2.13 -2.46 -9.10
CA SER A 65 2.23 -1.97 -10.47
C SER A 65 3.59 -2.34 -11.10
N HIS A 66 4.67 -2.12 -10.36
CA HIS A 66 6.05 -2.45 -10.71
C HIS A 66 6.95 -2.50 -9.47
N THR A 67 8.16 -3.04 -9.60
CA THR A 67 9.05 -3.36 -8.47
C THR A 67 10.10 -2.29 -8.18
N HIS A 68 9.84 -1.03 -8.52
CA HIS A 68 10.65 0.07 -8.00
C HIS A 68 10.45 0.21 -6.50
N TRP A 69 11.52 0.64 -5.81
CA TRP A 69 11.58 0.64 -4.35
C TRP A 69 10.44 1.44 -3.71
N ASP A 70 10.07 2.59 -4.27
CA ASP A 70 9.01 3.44 -3.78
C ASP A 70 7.60 2.84 -3.84
N HIS A 71 7.41 1.74 -4.57
CA HIS A 71 6.16 0.98 -4.69
C HIS A 71 6.12 -0.28 -3.81
N ILE A 72 7.24 -0.69 -3.18
CA ILE A 72 7.31 -1.94 -2.40
C ILE A 72 7.90 -1.77 -1.00
N GLN A 73 8.64 -0.68 -0.74
CA GLN A 73 9.41 -0.48 0.51
C GLN A 73 8.56 -0.45 1.78
N GLY A 74 7.27 -0.12 1.69
CA GLY A 74 6.38 0.00 2.84
C GLY A 74 5.82 -1.36 3.29
N PHE A 75 5.90 -2.40 2.47
CA PHE A 75 5.28 -3.69 2.75
C PHE A 75 5.67 -4.30 4.11
N PRO A 76 6.95 -4.29 4.55
CA PRO A 76 7.34 -4.80 5.86
C PRO A 76 6.69 -4.08 7.06
N PHE A 77 6.13 -2.89 6.84
CA PHE A 77 5.50 -2.05 7.87
C PHE A 77 3.96 -2.06 7.79
N PHE A 78 3.37 -2.85 6.89
CA PHE A 78 1.93 -3.05 6.84
C PHE A 78 1.48 -4.00 7.97
N GLY A 79 1.27 -3.43 9.16
CA GLY A 79 0.89 -4.14 10.39
C GLY A 79 -0.17 -5.24 10.22
N PRO A 80 -1.28 -5.00 9.49
CA PRO A 80 -2.31 -6.02 9.28
C PRO A 80 -1.80 -7.33 8.68
N ASN A 81 -0.71 -7.33 7.89
CA ASN A 81 -0.15 -8.57 7.31
C ASN A 81 0.34 -9.56 8.37
N PHE A 82 0.67 -9.10 9.58
CA PHE A 82 1.19 -9.92 10.67
C PHE A 82 0.09 -10.34 11.67
N VAL A 83 -1.14 -9.87 11.49
CA VAL A 83 -2.26 -10.21 12.36
C VAL A 83 -2.82 -11.57 11.95
N ARG A 84 -2.97 -12.48 12.92
CA ARG A 84 -3.59 -13.80 12.69
C ARG A 84 -5.00 -13.62 12.10
N GLY A 85 -5.29 -14.36 11.03
CA GLY A 85 -6.56 -14.30 10.32
C GLY A 85 -6.56 -13.36 9.12
N SER A 86 -5.49 -12.56 8.93
CA SER A 86 -5.32 -11.79 7.70
C SER A 86 -5.10 -12.70 6.49
N ARG A 87 -5.71 -12.31 5.37
CA ARG A 87 -5.53 -12.93 4.06
C ARG A 87 -5.23 -11.84 3.03
N LEU A 88 -3.98 -11.78 2.61
CA LEU A 88 -3.52 -10.86 1.59
C LEU A 88 -3.23 -11.61 0.29
N THR A 89 -3.94 -11.27 -0.78
CA THR A 89 -3.66 -11.78 -2.12
C THR A 89 -2.77 -10.78 -2.85
N VAL A 90 -1.49 -11.14 -3.07
CA VAL A 90 -0.52 -10.26 -3.73
C VAL A 90 -0.47 -10.58 -5.23
N ILE A 91 -0.65 -9.56 -6.05
CA ILE A 91 -0.66 -9.62 -7.52
C ILE A 91 0.42 -8.66 -8.01
N GLY A 92 1.39 -9.15 -8.77
CA GLY A 92 2.50 -8.33 -9.29
C GLY A 92 2.74 -8.56 -10.79
N PRO A 93 3.63 -7.77 -11.42
CA PRO A 93 3.91 -7.93 -12.83
C PRO A 93 4.63 -9.25 -13.12
N LYS A 94 4.49 -9.72 -14.35
CA LYS A 94 5.14 -10.94 -14.84
C LYS A 94 6.66 -10.86 -14.59
N GLY A 95 7.23 -11.87 -13.93
CA GLY A 95 8.65 -11.91 -13.58
C GLY A 95 8.96 -11.61 -12.12
N SER A 96 8.04 -11.02 -11.35
CA SER A 96 8.23 -10.72 -9.92
C SER A 96 8.36 -11.94 -9.02
N MET A 97 8.04 -13.12 -9.54
CA MET A 97 8.20 -14.42 -8.86
C MET A 97 9.63 -14.97 -8.96
N LYS A 98 10.52 -14.31 -9.70
CA LYS A 98 11.93 -14.70 -9.82
C LYS A 98 12.73 -13.95 -8.77
N SER A 99 13.67 -14.64 -8.12
CA SER A 99 14.74 -13.94 -7.40
C SER A 99 15.49 -13.06 -8.39
N LEU A 100 15.91 -11.88 -7.93
CA LEU A 100 16.98 -11.11 -8.56
C LEU A 100 18.27 -11.94 -8.54
#